data_AF-A0A403SZM4-F1
#
_entry.id   AF-A0A403SZM4-F1
#
_cell.length_a   1.000
_cell.length_b   1.000
_cell.length_c   1.000
_cell.angle_alpha   90.00
_cell.angle_beta   90.00
_cell.angle_gamma   90.00
#
_symmetry.space_group_name_H-M   'P 1'
#
loop_
_entity.id
_entity.type
_entity.pdbx_description
1 polymer ?
#
loop_
_entity_poly.entity_id
_entity_poly.type
_entity_poly.pdbx_seq_one_letter_code
_entity_poly.pdbx_strand_id
1 'polypeptide(L)'
;MSETFGINDRRASFQVSYISRRNQRVTCEVRAVRNEGSSAPHNQIRMTAVVLTRDTEKAVPVAPKNRPLKRSHVGNASPELRSLFHSLMGSRRICGN
;
A
#
# COMPACT_ATOMS: atom_id res chain seq x y z
N MET A 1 -7.94 -20.91 -8.92
CA MET A 1 -7.15 -19.88 -8.19
C MET A 1 -6.73 -20.40 -6.81
N SER A 2 -7.67 -20.57 -5.87
CA SER A 2 -7.38 -21.09 -4.51
C SER A 2 -6.67 -22.45 -4.56
N GLU A 3 -7.29 -23.43 -5.22
CA GLU A 3 -6.74 -24.77 -5.47
C GLU A 3 -5.38 -24.75 -6.21
N THR A 4 -5.32 -24.06 -7.35
CA THR A 4 -4.13 -24.04 -8.22
C THR A 4 -2.91 -23.37 -7.59
N PHE A 5 -3.11 -22.34 -6.76
CA PHE A 5 -2.02 -21.56 -6.16
C PHE A 5 -1.83 -21.82 -4.66
N GLY A 6 -2.57 -22.77 -4.08
CA GLY A 6 -2.50 -23.09 -2.65
C GLY A 6 -2.80 -21.90 -1.73
N ILE A 7 -3.65 -20.97 -2.18
CA ILE A 7 -4.04 -19.78 -1.40
C ILE A 7 -5.48 -19.93 -0.93
N ASN A 8 -5.85 -19.30 0.19
CA ASN A 8 -7.24 -19.33 0.65
C ASN A 8 -8.19 -18.54 -0.28
N ASP A 9 -9.49 -18.86 -0.21
CA ASP A 9 -10.52 -18.26 -1.07
C ASP A 9 -10.65 -16.74 -0.91
N ARG A 10 -10.40 -16.23 0.31
CA ARG A 10 -10.41 -14.78 0.59
C ARG A 10 -9.27 -14.07 -0.17
N ARG A 11 -8.07 -14.65 -0.17
CA ARG A 11 -6.91 -14.16 -0.92
C ARG A 11 -7.16 -14.31 -2.42
N ALA A 12 -7.70 -15.44 -2.87
CA ALA A 12 -8.06 -15.62 -4.28
C ALA A 12 -9.03 -14.54 -4.77
N SER A 13 -10.08 -14.27 -3.99
CA SER A 13 -11.07 -13.22 -4.27
C SER A 13 -10.44 -11.82 -4.32
N PHE A 14 -9.53 -11.54 -3.38
CA PHE A 14 -8.77 -10.30 -3.37
C PHE A 14 -7.88 -10.17 -4.61
N GLN A 15 -7.17 -11.23 -5.01
CA GLN A 15 -6.33 -11.22 -6.20
C GLN A 15 -7.12 -10.98 -7.48
N VAL A 16 -8.27 -11.64 -7.65
CA VAL A 16 -9.16 -11.40 -8.80
C VAL A 16 -9.61 -9.94 -8.86
N SER A 17 -10.03 -9.38 -7.72
CA SER A 17 -10.42 -7.97 -7.61
C SER A 17 -9.26 -7.03 -7.93
N TYR A 18 -8.06 -7.34 -7.44
CA TYR A 18 -6.87 -6.53 -7.66
C TYR A 18 -6.46 -6.52 -9.15
N ILE A 19 -6.43 -7.70 -9.78
CA ILE A 19 -6.09 -7.85 -11.20
C ILE A 19 -7.07 -7.08 -12.08
N SER A 20 -8.38 -7.21 -11.80
CA SER A 20 -9.44 -6.51 -12.56
C SER A 20 -9.34 -4.99 -12.57
N ARG A 21 -8.64 -4.41 -11.58
CA ARG A 21 -8.45 -2.96 -11.46
C ARG A 21 -7.14 -2.48 -12.08
N ARG A 22 -6.28 -3.38 -12.56
CA ARG A 22 -4.92 -3.07 -13.00
C ARG A 22 -4.78 -3.05 -14.52
N ASN A 23 -5.67 -2.30 -15.17
CA ASN A 23 -5.80 -2.19 -16.63
C ASN A 23 -4.54 -1.66 -17.34
N GLN A 24 -3.64 -1.02 -16.60
CA GLN A 24 -2.36 -0.54 -17.11
C GLN A 24 -1.37 -1.68 -17.44
N ARG A 25 -1.51 -2.85 -16.79
CA ARG A 25 -0.56 -3.97 -16.94
C ARG A 25 -1.22 -5.26 -17.40
N VAL A 26 -2.53 -5.39 -17.19
CA VAL A 26 -3.29 -6.60 -17.49
C VAL A 26 -4.55 -6.22 -18.25
N THR A 27 -4.72 -6.83 -19.42
CA THR A 27 -5.99 -6.81 -20.15
C THR A 27 -6.76 -8.06 -19.76
N CYS A 28 -7.91 -7.89 -19.12
CA CYS A 28 -8.75 -9.00 -18.68
C CYS A 28 -10.23 -8.71 -18.84
N GLU A 29 -11.01 -9.75 -19.10
CA GLU A 29 -12.47 -9.74 -19.02
C GLU A 29 -12.91 -10.36 -17.70
N VAL A 30 -13.82 -9.70 -16.98
CA VAL A 30 -14.44 -10.23 -15.77
C VAL A 30 -15.93 -10.41 -16.03
N ARG A 31 -16.46 -11.59 -15.69
CA ARG A 31 -17.89 -11.91 -15.78
C ARG A 31 -18.36 -12.48 -14.46
N ALA A 32 -19.51 -12.02 -13.99
CA ALA A 32 -20.20 -12.63 -12.86
C ALA A 32 -21.08 -13.76 -13.39
N VAL A 33 -20.80 -14.99 -12.97
CA VAL A 33 -21.51 -16.20 -13.39
C VAL A 33 -22.19 -16.81 -12.17
N ARG A 34 -23.47 -17.14 -12.29
CA ARG A 34 -24.18 -17.95 -11.29
C ARG A 34 -24.00 -19.41 -11.67
N ASN A 35 -23.39 -20.18 -10.79
CA ASN A 35 -23.34 -21.63 -10.95
C ASN A 35 -24.66 -22.22 -10.46
N GLU A 36 -25.18 -23.23 -11.16
CA GLU A 36 -26.33 -24.00 -10.68
C GLU A 36 -26.02 -24.57 -9.29
N GLY A 37 -26.86 -24.25 -8.30
CA GLY A 37 -26.67 -24.65 -6.90
C GLY A 37 -25.97 -23.63 -6.00
N SER A 38 -25.47 -22.50 -6.52
CA SER A 38 -24.90 -21.43 -5.70
C SER A 38 -25.79 -20.18 -5.68
N SER A 39 -26.17 -19.73 -4.48
CA SER A 39 -26.96 -18.50 -4.29
C SER A 39 -26.19 -17.24 -4.68
N ALA A 40 -24.85 -17.27 -4.52
CA ALA A 40 -23.98 -16.14 -4.82
C ALA A 40 -23.39 -16.23 -6.23
N PRO A 41 -23.33 -15.11 -6.98
CA PRO A 41 -22.59 -15.05 -8.22
C PRO A 41 -21.08 -15.17 -7.96
N HIS A 42 -20.39 -15.91 -8.83
CA HIS A 42 -18.93 -16.07 -8.80
C HIS A 42 -18.28 -15.22 -9.89
N ASN A 43 -17.11 -14.66 -9.60
CA ASN A 43 -16.35 -13.93 -10.60
C ASN A 43 -15.48 -14.89 -11.40
N GLN A 44 -15.73 -14.96 -12.70
CA GLN A 44 -14.82 -15.55 -13.67
C GLN A 44 -13.96 -14.45 -14.30
N ILE A 45 -12.66 -14.69 -14.37
CA ILE A 45 -11.69 -13.78 -14.98
C ILE A 45 -10.98 -14.49 -16.13
N ARG A 46 -11.00 -13.88 -17.32
CA ARG A 46 -10.23 -14.31 -18.48
C ARG A 46 -9.13 -13.28 -18.72
N MET A 47 -7.88 -13.72 -18.70
CA MET A 47 -6.74 -12.86 -19.05
C MET A 47 -6.54 -12.89 -20.57
N THR A 48 -6.43 -11.73 -21.18
CA THR A 48 -6.25 -11.57 -22.63
C THR A 48 -4.81 -11.20 -22.96
N ALA A 49 -4.20 -10.31 -22.17
CA ALA A 49 -2.80 -9.93 -22.34
C ALA A 49 -2.19 -9.46 -21.01
N VAL A 50 -0.89 -9.67 -20.84
CA VAL A 50 -0.13 -9.18 -19.69
C VAL A 50 1.14 -8.51 -20.20
N VAL A 51 1.32 -7.24 -19.84
CA VAL A 51 2.53 -6.48 -20.17
C VAL A 51 3.50 -6.60 -19.00
N LEU A 52 4.58 -7.37 -19.22
CA LEU A 52 5.63 -7.65 -18.22
C LEU A 52 6.81 -6.68 -18.29
N THR A 53 6.68 -5.53 -18.96
CA THR A 53 7.80 -4.60 -19.20
C THR A 53 8.57 -4.33 -17.91
N ARG A 54 9.87 -4.64 -17.96
CA ARG A 54 10.85 -4.37 -16.90
C ARG A 54 11.39 -2.94 -17.01
N ASP A 55 10.57 -1.98 -17.42
CA ASP A 55 11.02 -0.60 -17.72
C ASP A 55 10.38 0.41 -16.77
N THR A 56 10.40 0.11 -15.47
CA THR A 56 10.79 1.15 -14.55
C THR A 56 12.24 0.86 -14.21
N GLU A 57 13.14 1.67 -14.77
CA GLU A 57 14.41 1.98 -14.13
C GLU A 57 14.19 1.88 -12.62
N LYS A 58 14.91 0.97 -11.96
CA LYS A 58 14.94 0.99 -10.50
C LYS A 58 15.32 2.41 -10.14
N ALA A 59 14.36 3.21 -9.71
CA ALA A 59 14.63 4.49 -9.12
C ALA A 59 15.57 4.14 -7.95
N VAL A 60 16.86 4.39 -8.16
CA VAL A 60 17.88 4.26 -7.14
C VAL A 60 17.30 5.01 -5.95
N PRO A 61 17.21 4.42 -4.75
CA PRO A 61 16.71 5.13 -3.60
C PRO A 61 17.62 6.35 -3.41
N VAL A 62 17.15 7.52 -3.85
CA VAL A 62 17.85 8.76 -3.56
C VAL A 62 17.72 8.90 -2.06
N ALA A 63 18.86 8.80 -1.36
CA ALA A 63 18.89 9.02 0.08
C ALA A 63 18.14 10.32 0.39
N PRO A 64 17.20 10.32 1.34
CA PRO A 64 16.45 11.53 1.65
C PRO A 64 17.46 12.62 1.97
N LYS A 65 17.41 13.74 1.24
CA LYS A 65 18.24 14.92 1.55
C LYS A 65 18.05 15.20 3.04
N ASN A 66 19.15 15.18 3.80
CA ASN A 66 19.24 15.56 5.22
C ASN A 66 18.86 17.04 5.41
N ARG A 67 17.65 17.42 5.03
CA ARG A 67 17.07 18.70 5.39
C ARG A 67 16.58 18.53 6.82
N PRO A 68 16.99 19.40 7.75
CA PRO A 68 16.45 19.35 9.10
C PRO A 68 14.93 19.45 8.99
N LEU A 69 14.23 18.43 9.49
CA LEU A 69 12.78 18.44 9.66
C LEU A 69 12.48 19.69 10.48
N LYS A 70 11.94 20.74 9.82
CA LYS A 70 11.42 21.91 10.53
C LYS A 70 10.30 21.39 11.41
N ARG A 71 10.58 21.21 12.71
CA ARG A 71 9.57 20.84 13.71
C ARG A 71 8.50 21.92 13.64
N SER A 72 7.33 21.49 13.18
CA SER A 72 6.16 22.35 12.98
C SER A 72 5.89 23.16 14.23
N HIS A 73 5.77 24.46 14.04
CA HIS A 73 5.25 25.41 15.01
C HIS A 73 4.00 24.84 15.71
N VAL A 74 4.11 24.51 17.00
CA VAL A 74 3.00 23.94 17.79
C VAL A 74 2.00 25.07 18.13
N GLY A 75 1.14 25.42 17.17
CA GLY A 75 -0.10 26.21 17.35
C GLY A 75 -0.05 27.43 18.31
N ASN A 76 -1.20 27.81 18.86
CA ASN A 76 -1.36 28.92 19.82
C ASN A 76 -0.97 28.53 21.27
N ALA A 77 0.07 27.71 21.47
CA ALA A 77 0.56 27.43 22.81
C ALA A 77 1.23 28.67 23.42
N SER A 78 0.98 28.96 24.70
CA SER A 78 1.67 30.06 25.39
C SER A 78 3.21 29.84 25.35
N PRO A 79 4.01 30.92 25.37
CA PRO A 79 5.46 30.82 25.32
C PRO A 79 6.05 29.92 26.43
N GLU A 80 5.40 29.89 27.59
CA GLU A 80 5.78 29.07 28.75
C GLU A 80 5.61 27.58 28.47
N LEU A 81 4.46 27.17 27.92
CA LEU A 81 4.21 25.78 27.55
C LEU A 81 5.16 25.31 26.44
N ARG A 82 5.53 26.20 25.51
CA ARG A 82 6.57 25.92 24.51
C ARG A 82 7.93 25.67 25.15
N SER A 83 8.33 26.51 26.10
CA SER A 83 9.61 26.37 26.81
C SER A 83 9.67 25.05 27.60
N LEU A 84 8.60 24.71 28.31
CA LEU A 84 8.49 23.45 29.04
C LEU A 84 8.57 22.24 28.10
N PHE A 85 7.83 22.27 26.99
CA PHE A 85 7.87 21.18 26.00
C PHE A 85 9.27 21.02 25.39
N HIS A 86 9.96 22.11 25.07
CA HIS A 86 11.34 22.06 24.56
C HIS A 86 12.31 21.49 25.60
N SER A 87 12.15 21.84 26.89
CA SER A 87 12.96 21.28 27.97
C SER A 87 12.73 19.77 28.13
N LEU A 88 11.48 19.32 28.11
CA LEU A 88 11.12 17.90 28.19
C LEU A 88 11.63 17.10 26.98
N MET A 89 11.45 17.62 25.77
CA MET A 89 11.83 16.94 24.53
C MET A 89 13.33 17.01 24.23
N GLY A 90 14.04 18.04 24.70
CA GLY A 90 15.48 18.19 24.59
C GLY A 90 16.27 17.33 25.59
N SER A 91 15.59 16.79 26.61
CA SER A 91 16.20 15.93 27.65
C SER A 91 16.49 14.49 27.19
N ARG A 92 15.94 14.04 26.06
CA ARG A 92 16.36 12.77 25.44
C ARG A 92 17.69 12.95 24.71
N ARG A 93 18.76 13.15 25.48
CA ARG A 93 20.12 12.85 25.01
C ARG A 93 20.17 11.36 24.71
N ILE A 94 20.71 11.06 23.54
CA ILE A 94 21.03 9.73 23.05
C ILE A 94 22.01 9.11 24.06
N CYS A 95 21.54 8.19 24.91
CA CYS A 95 22.43 7.20 25.52
C CYS A 95 22.76 6.19 24.41
N GLY A 96 23.81 6.48 23.65
CA GLY A 96 24.48 5.53 22.77
C GLY A 96 25.78 5.12 23.43
N ASN A 97 25.91 3.82 23.66
CA ASN A 97 27.09 3.13 24.21
C ASN A 97 28.28 3.24 23.26
#